data_AF-A0A525W3B4-F1
#
_entry.id   AF-A0A525W3B4-F1
#
_cell.length_a   1.000
_cell.length_b   1.000
_cell.length_c   1.000
_cell.angle_alpha   90.00
_cell.angle_beta   90.00
_cell.angle_gamma   90.00
#
_symmetry.space_group_name_H-M   'P 1'
#
loop_
_entity.id
_entity.type
_entity.pdbx_description
1 polymer ?
#
loop_
_entity_poly.entity_id
_entity_poly.type
_entity_poly.pdbx_seq_one_letter_code
_entity_poly.pdbx_strand_id
1 'polypeptide(L)'
;MANSSHQPSAQRTRSFRALLRQVLHLQESPQRTAVAFALGVFIAFSPAYGLHTAMVVLCTWLFGLNFLALLAGALVNNPWTVIPILGATYWTGALLLGRTDQPSFDWQDMSFSGIYQQVLPYAAPFVLGGLVLSVLGALLSYPAAYLFFQKHRSAPTSPTTEPLPPSDQVG
;
A
#
# COMPACT_ATOMS: atom_id res chain seq x y z
N MET A 1 18.19 -45.25 -32.86
CA MET A 1 17.61 -45.40 -31.50
C MET A 1 18.29 -44.38 -30.60
N ALA A 2 17.49 -43.56 -29.90
CA ALA A 2 17.80 -42.73 -28.72
C ALA A 2 18.80 -41.57 -28.89
N ASN A 3 18.62 -40.36 -28.33
CA ASN A 3 17.54 -39.72 -27.58
C ASN A 3 17.94 -38.23 -27.46
N SER A 4 17.23 -37.32 -28.14
CA SER A 4 17.45 -35.87 -28.02
C SER A 4 16.52 -35.31 -26.93
N SER A 5 16.97 -35.34 -25.68
CA SER A 5 16.25 -34.76 -24.56
C SER A 5 16.50 -33.26 -24.46
N HIS A 6 15.60 -32.50 -25.06
CA HIS A 6 15.34 -31.11 -24.70
C HIS A 6 15.11 -30.99 -23.18
N GLN A 7 15.94 -30.21 -22.48
CA GLN A 7 15.58 -29.68 -21.15
C GLN A 7 15.44 -28.15 -21.21
N PRO A 8 14.22 -27.61 -21.32
CA PRO A 8 13.93 -26.22 -21.03
C PRO A 8 12.92 -26.13 -19.87
N SER A 9 13.32 -25.68 -18.67
CA SER A 9 12.38 -25.07 -17.69
C SER A 9 12.98 -24.66 -16.33
N ALA A 10 14.14 -25.18 -15.90
CA ALA A 10 14.61 -24.96 -14.52
C ALA A 10 15.22 -23.57 -14.22
N GLN A 11 15.61 -22.80 -15.24
CA GLN A 11 16.23 -21.47 -15.05
C GLN A 11 15.21 -20.34 -14.81
N ARG A 12 14.01 -20.42 -15.38
CA ARG A 12 13.02 -19.31 -15.34
C ARG A 12 12.39 -19.13 -13.94
N THR A 13 12.26 -20.20 -13.17
CA THR A 13 11.64 -20.18 -11.83
C THR A 13 12.54 -19.61 -10.73
N ARG A 14 13.87 -19.74 -10.86
CA ARG A 14 14.83 -19.06 -9.95
C ARG A 14 14.83 -17.55 -10.14
N SER A 15 14.71 -17.08 -11.39
CA SER A 15 14.59 -15.65 -11.70
C SER A 15 13.31 -15.06 -11.12
N PHE A 16 12.16 -15.71 -11.29
CA PHE A 16 10.90 -15.20 -10.73
C PHE A 16 10.92 -15.17 -9.21
N ARG A 17 11.49 -16.18 -8.53
CA ARG A 17 11.64 -16.16 -7.06
C ARG A 17 12.64 -15.12 -6.58
N ALA A 18 13.71 -14.85 -7.31
CA ALA A 18 14.67 -13.79 -7.00
C ALA A 18 14.07 -12.40 -7.22
N LEU A 19 13.38 -12.19 -8.35
CA LEU A 19 12.61 -10.98 -8.64
C LEU A 19 11.51 -10.79 -7.61
N LEU A 20 10.80 -11.85 -7.23
CA LEU A 20 9.76 -11.82 -6.20
C LEU A 20 10.37 -11.50 -4.84
N ARG A 21 11.53 -12.05 -4.46
CA ARG A 21 12.25 -11.66 -3.23
C ARG A 21 12.73 -10.21 -3.26
N GLN A 22 13.14 -9.71 -4.42
CA GLN A 22 13.59 -8.34 -4.64
C GLN A 22 12.40 -7.36 -4.66
N VAL A 23 11.25 -7.74 -5.21
CA VAL A 23 9.99 -6.97 -5.14
C VAL A 23 9.38 -7.04 -3.75
N LEU A 24 9.51 -8.18 -3.05
CA LEU A 24 9.06 -8.35 -1.66
C LEU A 24 9.93 -7.63 -0.64
N HIS A 25 11.15 -7.20 -0.99
CA HIS A 25 12.06 -6.43 -0.12
C HIS A 25 12.00 -6.91 1.34
N LEU A 26 12.09 -8.23 1.55
CA LEU A 26 11.85 -8.87 2.85
C LEU A 26 12.92 -8.50 3.91
N GLN A 27 13.93 -7.72 3.51
CA GLN A 27 15.05 -7.27 4.35
C GLN A 27 15.16 -5.74 4.46
N GLU A 28 14.13 -4.99 4.07
CA GLU A 28 14.12 -3.54 4.34
C GLU A 28 13.95 -3.25 5.83
N SER A 29 14.54 -2.12 6.28
CA SER A 29 14.41 -1.70 7.67
C SER A 29 12.93 -1.56 8.06
N PRO A 30 12.53 -1.97 9.30
CA PRO A 30 11.15 -1.83 9.77
C PRO A 30 10.59 -0.41 9.63
N GLN A 31 11.47 0.60 9.74
CA GLN A 31 11.14 2.00 9.52
C GLN A 31 10.70 2.26 8.07
N ARG A 32 11.47 1.83 7.08
CA ARG A 32 11.11 1.98 5.66
C ARG A 32 9.84 1.24 5.29
N THR A 33 9.65 0.02 5.81
CA THR A 33 8.43 -0.76 5.57
C THR A 33 7.21 -0.09 6.21
N ALA A 34 7.36 0.51 7.40
CA ALA A 34 6.29 1.27 8.04
C ALA A 34 5.94 2.56 7.29
N VAL A 35 6.94 3.30 6.78
CA VAL A 35 6.71 4.47 5.90
C VAL A 35 5.97 4.06 4.64
N ALA A 36 6.40 2.97 4.00
CA ALA A 36 5.75 2.43 2.81
C ALA A 36 4.27 2.11 3.08
N PHE A 37 3.98 1.41 4.17
CA PHE A 37 2.61 1.11 4.57
C PHE A 37 1.80 2.36 4.85
N ALA A 38 2.33 3.32 5.60
CA ALA A 38 1.65 4.57 5.91
C ALA A 38 1.32 5.40 4.66
N LEU A 39 2.24 5.43 3.68
CA LEU A 39 1.98 6.06 2.39
C LEU A 39 0.92 5.29 1.57
N GLY A 40 0.88 3.97 1.70
CA GLY A 40 -0.22 3.16 1.17
C GLY A 40 -1.57 3.56 1.75
N VAL A 41 -1.64 3.70 3.08
CA VAL A 41 -2.86 4.14 3.78
C VAL A 41 -3.25 5.56 3.37
N PHE A 42 -2.28 6.47 3.20
CA PHE A 42 -2.53 7.79 2.65
C PHE A 42 -3.25 7.70 1.29
N ILE A 43 -2.74 6.85 0.38
CA ILE A 43 -3.35 6.64 -0.94
C ILE A 43 -4.76 6.03 -0.80
N ALA A 44 -4.97 5.13 0.15
CA ALA A 44 -6.26 4.49 0.39
C ALA A 44 -7.38 5.49 0.69
N PHE A 45 -7.09 6.54 1.47
CA PHE A 45 -8.06 7.58 1.83
C PHE A 45 -8.05 8.79 0.88
N SER A 46 -7.11 8.83 -0.07
CA SER A 46 -6.98 9.94 -1.03
C SER A 46 -8.24 10.06 -1.90
N PRO A 47 -8.74 11.29 -2.15
CA PRO A 47 -9.89 11.52 -3.01
C PRO A 47 -9.63 11.22 -4.50
N ALA A 48 -8.40 10.83 -4.87
CA ALA A 48 -7.99 10.48 -6.22
C ALA A 48 -8.45 9.07 -6.66
N TYR A 49 -9.74 8.77 -6.53
CA TYR A 49 -10.32 7.48 -6.92
C TYR A 49 -10.05 7.17 -8.40
N GLY A 50 -9.63 5.93 -8.67
CA GLY A 50 -9.20 5.49 -10.01
C GLY A 50 -7.71 5.71 -10.31
N LEU A 51 -7.04 6.63 -9.61
CA LEU A 51 -5.59 6.86 -9.74
C LEU A 51 -4.75 6.13 -8.69
N HIS A 52 -5.38 5.45 -7.73
CA HIS A 52 -4.69 4.79 -6.61
C HIS A 52 -3.59 3.82 -7.07
N THR A 53 -3.85 2.99 -8.08
CA THR A 53 -2.84 2.05 -8.61
C THR A 53 -1.65 2.78 -9.22
N ALA A 54 -1.90 3.87 -9.96
CA ALA A 54 -0.84 4.71 -10.52
C ALA A 54 -0.04 5.40 -9.41
N MET A 55 -0.71 5.91 -8.36
CA MET A 55 -0.05 6.49 -7.19
C MET A 55 0.82 5.46 -6.47
N VAL A 56 0.35 4.22 -6.29
CA VAL A 56 1.13 3.14 -5.66
C VAL A 56 2.41 2.86 -6.44
N VAL A 57 2.30 2.69 -7.77
CA VAL A 57 3.46 2.45 -8.64
C VAL A 57 4.42 3.64 -8.63
N LEU A 58 3.89 4.85 -8.77
CA LEU A 58 4.67 6.08 -8.79
C LEU A 58 5.41 6.30 -7.46
N CYS A 59 4.74 6.14 -6.33
CA CYS A 59 5.35 6.29 -5.01
C CYS A 59 6.39 5.20 -4.74
N THR A 60 6.14 3.97 -5.16
CA THR A 60 7.12 2.89 -5.06
C THR A 60 8.39 3.23 -5.84
N TRP A 61 8.23 3.69 -7.09
CA TRP A 61 9.35 4.06 -7.96
C TRP A 61 10.11 5.30 -7.47
N LEU A 62 9.39 6.35 -7.10
CA LEU A 62 9.96 7.64 -6.71
C LEU A 62 10.72 7.57 -5.39
N PHE A 63 10.18 6.86 -4.40
CA PHE A 63 10.75 6.77 -3.06
C PHE A 63 11.54 5.48 -2.82
N GLY A 64 11.59 4.56 -3.79
CA GLY A 64 12.24 3.26 -3.65
C GLY A 64 11.69 2.43 -2.48
N LEU A 65 10.37 2.52 -2.24
CA LEU A 65 9.71 1.90 -1.10
C LEU A 65 9.35 0.44 -1.37
N ASN A 66 9.11 -0.33 -0.30
CA ASN A 66 8.63 -1.70 -0.43
C ASN A 66 7.22 -1.70 -1.04
N PHE A 67 7.13 -2.15 -2.29
CA PHE A 67 5.88 -2.21 -3.06
C PHE A 67 4.78 -2.96 -2.32
N LEU A 68 5.12 -4.10 -1.68
CA LEU A 68 4.13 -4.93 -1.02
C LEU A 68 3.57 -4.26 0.24
N ALA A 69 4.43 -3.60 1.02
CA ALA A 69 3.98 -2.85 2.20
C ALA A 69 3.08 -1.67 1.81
N LEU A 70 3.48 -0.94 0.75
CA LEU A 70 2.70 0.18 0.23
C LEU A 70 1.36 -0.28 -0.38
N LEU A 71 1.37 -1.37 -1.13
CA LEU A 71 0.15 -1.99 -1.67
C LEU A 71 -0.75 -2.49 -0.54
N ALA A 72 -0.20 -3.10 0.51
CA ALA A 72 -0.98 -3.56 1.67
C ALA A 72 -1.68 -2.40 2.38
N GLY A 73 -1.02 -1.26 2.52
CA GLY A 73 -1.65 -0.03 3.02
C GLY A 73 -2.73 0.50 2.10
N ALA A 74 -2.50 0.49 0.78
CA ALA A 74 -3.48 0.94 -0.21
C ALA A 74 -4.75 0.04 -0.25
N LEU A 75 -4.57 -1.27 -0.04
CA LEU A 75 -5.66 -2.26 0.03
C LEU A 75 -6.54 -2.14 1.28
N VAL A 76 -6.21 -1.24 2.21
CA VAL A 76 -7.14 -0.83 3.27
C VAL A 76 -8.42 -0.26 2.66
N ASN A 77 -8.35 0.36 1.48
CA ASN A 77 -9.52 0.70 0.66
C ASN A 77 -9.87 -0.47 -0.28
N ASN A 78 -10.63 -1.42 0.25
CA ASN A 78 -11.21 -2.56 -0.46
C ASN A 78 -12.73 -2.40 -0.63
N PRO A 79 -13.41 -3.24 -1.45
CA PRO A 79 -14.86 -3.14 -1.71
C PRO A 79 -15.75 -3.17 -0.47
N TRP A 80 -15.30 -3.82 0.62
CA TRP A 80 -16.04 -3.86 1.88
C TRP A 80 -15.85 -2.59 2.72
N THR A 81 -14.69 -1.96 2.62
CA THR A 81 -14.35 -0.74 3.37
C THR A 81 -14.64 0.56 2.61
N VAL A 82 -14.80 0.51 1.28
CA VAL A 82 -14.94 1.74 0.48
C VAL A 82 -16.19 2.51 0.85
N ILE A 83 -17.32 1.84 1.11
CA ILE A 83 -18.59 2.47 1.50
C ILE A 83 -18.43 3.30 2.79
N PRO A 84 -17.97 2.72 3.92
CA PRO A 84 -17.78 3.52 5.14
C PRO A 84 -16.68 4.58 4.99
N ILE A 85 -15.62 4.33 4.20
CA ILE A 85 -14.59 5.33 3.91
C ILE A 85 -15.20 6.53 3.17
N LEU A 86 -16.00 6.31 2.13
CA LEU A 86 -16.65 7.39 1.37
C LEU A 86 -17.56 8.23 2.26
N GLY A 87 -18.35 7.58 3.12
CA GLY A 87 -19.19 8.27 4.11
C GLY A 87 -18.35 9.10 5.07
N ALA A 88 -17.32 8.52 5.69
CA ALA A 88 -16.43 9.22 6.61
C ALA A 88 -15.73 10.40 5.92
N THR A 89 -15.26 10.23 4.68
CA THR A 89 -14.64 11.27 3.85
C THR A 89 -15.58 12.43 3.64
N TYR A 90 -16.81 12.18 3.19
CA TYR A 90 -17.80 13.23 2.99
C TYR A 90 -18.14 13.95 4.30
N TRP A 91 -18.49 13.20 5.35
CA TRP A 91 -18.93 13.78 6.62
C TRP A 91 -17.84 14.58 7.32
N THR A 92 -16.59 14.10 7.28
CA THR A 92 -15.45 14.82 7.83
C THR A 92 -15.30 16.17 7.13
N GLY A 93 -15.40 16.19 5.81
CA GLY A 93 -15.34 17.42 5.04
C GLY A 93 -16.53 18.35 5.28
N ALA A 94 -17.74 17.80 5.29
CA ALA A 94 -18.96 18.56 5.54
C ALA A 94 -18.92 19.24 6.92
N LEU A 95 -18.48 18.50 7.94
CA LEU A 95 -18.30 19.02 9.29
C LEU A 95 -17.28 20.18 9.32
N LEU A 96 -16.13 20.02 8.65
CA LEU A 96 -15.09 21.06 8.56
C LEU A 96 -15.54 22.30 7.80
N LEU A 97 -16.42 22.13 6.79
CA LEU A 97 -17.03 23.22 6.03
C LEU A 97 -18.29 23.80 6.71
N GLY A 98 -18.68 23.29 7.88
CA GLY A 98 -19.88 23.74 8.59
C GLY A 98 -21.19 23.42 7.87
N ARG A 99 -21.21 22.42 6.99
CA ARG A 99 -22.42 21.99 6.28
C ARG A 99 -23.19 20.97 7.11
N THR A 100 -24.47 21.26 7.32
CA THR A 100 -25.44 20.34 7.95
C THR A 100 -26.32 19.64 6.92
N ASP A 101 -26.15 19.95 5.64
CA ASP A 101 -27.00 19.47 4.57
C ASP A 101 -26.78 17.97 4.35
N GLN A 102 -27.86 17.22 4.50
CA GLN A 102 -27.87 15.79 4.25
C GLN A 102 -27.95 15.57 2.74
N PRO A 103 -27.05 14.75 2.15
CA PRO A 103 -27.02 14.58 0.71
C PRO A 103 -28.34 13.99 0.23
N SER A 104 -29.09 14.78 -0.54
CA SER A 104 -30.31 14.35 -1.23
C SER A 104 -29.95 14.01 -2.67
N PHE A 105 -30.40 12.84 -3.14
CA PHE A 105 -30.25 12.42 -4.52
C PHE A 105 -31.63 12.41 -5.19
N ASP A 106 -31.76 13.14 -6.30
CA ASP A 106 -32.97 13.13 -7.10
C ASP A 106 -32.90 11.96 -8.09
N TRP A 107 -33.74 10.95 -7.84
CA TRP A 107 -33.85 9.76 -8.65
C TRP A 107 -34.61 9.98 -9.97
N GLN A 108 -35.24 11.14 -10.16
CA GLN A 108 -36.03 11.44 -11.36
C GLN A 108 -35.15 11.89 -12.53
N ASP A 109 -34.05 12.59 -12.27
CA ASP A 109 -33.08 13.02 -13.28
C ASP A 109 -31.75 12.26 -13.14
N MET A 110 -31.69 11.08 -13.77
CA MET A 110 -30.48 10.26 -13.88
C MET A 110 -29.66 10.59 -15.15
N SER A 111 -29.90 11.74 -15.79
CA SER A 111 -29.06 12.17 -16.91
C SER A 111 -27.62 12.43 -16.43
N PHE A 112 -26.63 12.28 -17.31
CA PHE A 112 -25.22 12.56 -16.97
C PHE A 112 -25.05 13.99 -16.43
N SER A 113 -25.76 14.96 -17.03
CA SER A 113 -25.79 16.36 -16.59
C SER A 113 -26.46 16.52 -15.22
N GLY A 114 -27.58 15.86 -14.98
CA GLY A 114 -28.31 15.90 -13.71
C GLY A 114 -27.45 15.35 -12.57
N ILE A 115 -26.86 14.17 -12.77
CA ILE A 115 -25.95 13.55 -11.79
C ILE A 115 -24.75 14.46 -11.52
N TYR A 116 -24.14 15.04 -12.56
CA TYR A 116 -23.01 15.95 -12.39
C TYR A 116 -23.37 17.17 -11.53
N GLN A 117 -24.52 17.79 -11.79
CA GLN A 117 -24.99 18.94 -11.01
C GLN A 117 -25.35 18.58 -9.57
N GLN A 118 -25.87 17.38 -9.34
CA GLN A 118 -26.17 16.89 -7.99
C GLN A 118 -24.90 16.56 -7.20
N VAL A 119 -23.86 16.02 -7.83
CA VAL A 119 -22.61 15.59 -7.16
C VAL A 119 -21.63 16.74 -6.95
N LEU A 120 -21.55 17.70 -7.88
CA LEU A 120 -20.57 18.79 -7.85
C LEU A 120 -20.53 19.59 -6.53
N PRO A 121 -21.66 19.94 -5.88
CA PRO A 121 -21.65 20.65 -4.60
C PRO A 121 -20.99 19.87 -3.46
N TYR A 122 -20.96 18.54 -3.55
CA TYR A 122 -20.35 17.64 -2.55
C TYR A 122 -18.88 17.34 -2.85
N ALA A 123 -18.35 17.73 -4.01
CA ALA A 123 -16.95 17.51 -4.37
C ALA A 123 -15.98 18.21 -3.41
N ALA A 124 -16.27 19.47 -3.04
CA ALA A 124 -15.42 20.25 -2.13
C ALA A 124 -15.30 19.62 -0.72
N PRO A 125 -16.41 19.30 0.00
CA PRO A 125 -16.29 18.60 1.28
C PRO A 125 -15.63 17.24 1.10
N PHE A 126 -15.95 16.50 0.05
CA PHE A 126 -15.34 15.21 -0.18
C PHE A 126 -13.81 15.28 -0.34
N VAL A 127 -13.30 16.22 -1.13
CA VAL A 127 -11.85 16.43 -1.29
C VAL A 127 -11.21 16.84 0.04
N LEU A 128 -11.81 17.80 0.76
CA LEU A 128 -11.27 18.27 2.04
C LEU A 128 -11.20 17.15 3.07
N GLY A 129 -12.30 16.43 3.27
CA GLY A 129 -12.35 15.32 4.20
C GLY A 129 -11.43 14.18 3.79
N GLY A 130 -11.28 13.94 2.48
CA GLY A 130 -10.37 12.93 1.95
C GLY A 130 -8.93 13.27 2.31
N LEU A 131 -8.48 14.49 2.04
CA LEU A 131 -7.14 14.95 2.41
C LEU A 131 -6.88 14.84 3.92
N VAL A 132 -7.85 15.24 4.75
CA VAL A 132 -7.74 15.15 6.21
C VAL A 132 -7.62 13.69 6.66
N LEU A 133 -8.51 12.81 6.20
CA LEU A 133 -8.44 11.38 6.53
C LEU A 133 -7.18 10.72 5.97
N SER A 134 -6.68 11.15 4.83
CA SER A 134 -5.40 10.67 4.26
C SER A 134 -4.24 10.95 5.21
N VAL A 135 -4.15 12.19 5.69
CA VAL A 135 -3.09 12.60 6.62
C VAL A 135 -3.25 11.90 7.96
N LEU A 136 -4.45 11.88 8.53
CA LEU A 136 -4.71 11.21 9.81
C LEU A 136 -4.44 9.70 9.72
N GLY A 137 -4.92 9.06 8.65
CA GLY A 137 -4.69 7.64 8.38
C GLY A 137 -3.21 7.31 8.27
N ALA A 138 -2.43 8.13 7.54
CA ALA A 138 -0.98 7.98 7.45
C ALA A 138 -0.28 8.13 8.80
N LEU A 139 -0.63 9.17 9.57
CA LEU A 139 -0.03 9.44 10.88
C LEU A 139 -0.33 8.33 11.91
N LEU A 140 -1.53 7.76 11.89
CA LEU A 140 -1.93 6.67 12.78
C LEU A 140 -1.36 5.31 12.35
N SER A 141 -1.26 5.07 11.04
CA SER A 141 -0.78 3.80 10.51
C SER A 141 0.73 3.63 10.62
N TYR A 142 1.52 4.71 10.57
CA TYR A 142 2.97 4.64 10.74
C TYR A 142 3.42 3.97 12.05
N PRO A 143 3.00 4.42 13.25
CA PRO A 143 3.40 3.78 14.51
C PRO A 143 2.84 2.36 14.62
N ALA A 144 1.59 2.12 14.16
CA ALA A 144 0.99 0.80 14.18
C ALA A 144 1.81 -0.20 13.33
N ALA A 145 2.17 0.19 12.11
CA ALA A 145 3.02 -0.60 11.22
C ALA A 145 4.42 -0.78 11.80
N TYR A 146 5.03 0.28 12.33
CA TYR A 146 6.36 0.22 12.92
C TYR A 146 6.42 -0.78 14.08
N LEU A 147 5.48 -0.71 15.01
CA LEU A 147 5.40 -1.64 16.15
C LEU A 147 5.14 -3.07 15.68
N PHE A 148 4.27 -3.25 14.69
CA PHE A 148 3.98 -4.57 14.11
C PHE A 148 5.25 -5.21 13.50
N PHE A 149 5.99 -4.46 12.68
CA PHE A 149 7.20 -4.96 12.03
C PHE A 149 8.40 -5.09 12.98
N GLN A 150 8.49 -4.25 14.03
CA GLN A 150 9.51 -4.39 15.06
C GLN A 150 9.30 -5.67 15.88
N LYS A 151 8.06 -5.96 16.28
CA LYS A 151 7.71 -7.14 17.09
C LYS A 151 7.96 -8.45 16.35
N HIS A 152 7.75 -8.49 15.03
CA HIS A 152 7.89 -9.71 14.22
C HIS A 152 9.28 -9.87 13.59
N ARG A 153 10.27 -9.06 13.97
CA ARG A 153 11.66 -9.26 13.54
C ARG A 153 12.29 -10.36 14.40
N SER A 154 12.31 -11.58 13.88
CA SER A 154 13.19 -12.64 14.38
C SER A 154 14.64 -12.15 14.33
N ALA A 155 15.38 -12.35 15.42
CA ALA A 155 16.80 -11.97 15.49
C ALA A 155 17.57 -12.53 14.29
N PRO A 156 18.58 -11.82 13.75
CA PRO A 156 19.47 -12.40 12.76
C PRO A 156 20.06 -13.67 13.35
N THR A 157 19.84 -14.81 12.69
CA THR A 157 20.61 -16.02 12.94
C THR A 157 22.07 -15.61 12.78
N SER A 158 22.79 -15.44 13.88
CA SER A 158 24.23 -15.27 13.84
C SER A 158 24.76 -16.40 12.96
N PRO A 159 25.55 -16.11 11.90
CA PRO A 159 26.22 -17.19 11.20
C PRO A 159 26.97 -17.96 12.27
N THR A 160 26.67 -19.25 12.42
CA THR A 160 27.44 -20.15 13.26
C THR A 160 28.89 -19.90 12.88
N THR A 161 29.65 -19.30 13.78
CA THR A 161 31.09 -19.14 13.62
C THR A 161 31.64 -20.55 13.60
N GLU A 162 31.70 -21.16 12.41
CA GLU A 162 32.45 -22.37 12.19
C GLU A 162 33.89 -22.02 12.58
N PRO A 163 34.47 -22.65 13.61
CA PRO A 163 35.82 -22.34 14.04
C PRO A 163 36.74 -22.58 12.83
N LEU A 164 37.58 -21.60 12.50
CA LEU A 164 38.55 -21.74 11.43
C LEU A 164 39.35 -23.04 11.64
N PRO A 165 39.52 -23.88 10.61
CA PRO A 165 40.31 -25.09 10.75
C PRO A 165 41.74 -24.70 11.19
N PRO A 166 42.36 -25.47 12.11
CA PRO A 166 43.68 -25.15 12.61
C PRO A 166 44.67 -25.10 11.44
N SER A 167 45.28 -23.92 11.27
CA SER A 167 46.36 -23.70 10.33
C SER A 167 47.64 -24.32 10.87
N ASP A 168 47.78 -25.64 10.77
CA ASP A 168 49.07 -26.31 10.96
C ASP A 168 48.99 -27.72 10.39
N GLN A 169 49.42 -27.89 9.13
CA GLN A 169 50.20 -29.04 8.62
C GLN A 169 50.85 -28.63 7.29
N VAL A 170 51.86 -27.75 7.36
CA VAL A 170 52.86 -27.61 6.30
C VAL A 170 54.23 -27.55 6.99
N GLY A 171 54.85 -28.72 7.13
CA GLY A 171 56.14 -28.92 7.79
C GLY A 171 56.40 -30.40 8.03
#